data_AF-A0A1B6IQR5-F1
#
_entry.id   AF-A0A1B6IQR5-F1
#
_cell.length_a   1.000
_cell.length_b   1.000
_cell.length_c   1.000
_cell.angle_alpha   90.00
_cell.angle_beta   90.00
_cell.angle_gamma   90.00
#
_symmetry.space_group_name_H-M   'P 1'
#
loop_
_entity.id
_entity.type
_entity.pdbx_description
1 polymer ?
#
loop_
_entity_poly.entity_id
_entity_poly.type
_entity_poly.pdbx_seq_one_letter_code
_entity_poly.pdbx_strand_id
1 'polypeptide(L)'
;NLEKDNKQCKKDKDELWIHYKPSLFQHIGTYSSLKGKVQKLKDKQFGKVNLFTPHSNPDAEVSSQIKAYKQYTLKRAYEGETFFWGLLPQPGDHLLFIFKTPLFIKKYTFRSGNAEHPSDRLYNTTVEVLPQQLPITYDTYNTTADGFIIVGKFDSLGLAEGPVPRALGIIRQMRLTVHSETDNWAILSEISILPDLGR
;
A
#
# COMPACT_ATOMS: atom_id res chain seq x y z
N ASN A 1 -42.86 -19.14 38.30
CA ASN A 1 -42.70 -17.66 38.31
C ASN A 1 -42.74 -17.12 36.89
N LEU A 2 -43.94 -16.70 36.46
CA LEU A 2 -44.25 -16.16 35.13
C LEU A 2 -44.11 -14.62 35.05
N GLU A 3 -43.53 -13.99 36.06
CA GLU A 3 -43.33 -12.53 36.14
C GLU A 3 -41.87 -12.14 35.86
N LYS A 4 -41.32 -12.55 34.72
CA LYS A 4 -40.04 -12.02 34.25
C LYS A 4 -40.29 -11.00 33.14
N ASP A 5 -39.80 -9.78 33.35
CA ASP A 5 -39.88 -8.69 32.36
C ASP A 5 -39.24 -9.12 31.03
N ASN A 6 -39.82 -8.66 29.92
CA ASN A 6 -39.43 -9.02 28.56
C ASN A 6 -37.97 -8.64 28.27
N LYS A 7 -37.46 -7.62 28.97
CA LYS A 7 -36.05 -7.21 28.96
C LYS A 7 -35.12 -8.24 29.59
N GLN A 8 -35.56 -8.86 30.70
CA GLN A 8 -34.82 -9.93 31.36
C GLN A 8 -34.81 -11.19 30.49
N CYS A 9 -35.92 -11.51 29.83
CA CYS A 9 -36.00 -12.63 28.90
C CYS A 9 -35.05 -12.47 27.70
N LYS A 10 -34.92 -11.26 27.14
CA LYS A 10 -33.93 -10.98 26.08
C LYS A 10 -32.50 -11.13 26.57
N LYS A 11 -32.18 -10.64 27.77
CA LYS A 11 -30.85 -10.73 28.36
C LYS A 11 -30.44 -12.18 28.64
N ASP A 12 -31.34 -12.96 29.25
CA ASP A 12 -31.12 -14.38 29.51
C ASP A 12 -30.97 -15.17 28.20
N LYS A 13 -31.67 -14.76 27.13
CA LYS A 13 -31.54 -15.35 25.78
C LYS A 13 -30.22 -15.00 25.10
N ASP A 14 -29.76 -13.77 25.23
CA ASP A 14 -28.47 -13.32 24.69
C ASP A 14 -27.28 -13.97 25.42
N GLU A 15 -27.39 -14.26 26.72
CA GLU A 15 -26.37 -14.98 27.51
C GLU A 15 -26.25 -16.46 27.11
N LEU A 16 -27.34 -17.08 26.65
CA LEU A 16 -27.35 -18.45 26.14
C LEU A 16 -26.93 -18.55 24.67
N TRP A 17 -27.02 -17.46 23.91
CA TRP A 17 -26.67 -17.43 22.50
C TRP A 17 -25.15 -17.35 22.34
N ILE A 18 -24.53 -18.43 21.90
CA ILE A 18 -23.11 -18.48 21.58
C ILE A 18 -22.84 -17.60 20.35
N HIS A 19 -22.37 -16.38 20.60
CA HIS A 19 -21.92 -15.45 19.57
C HIS A 19 -20.40 -15.43 19.52
N TYR A 20 -19.81 -15.96 18.44
CA TYR A 20 -18.39 -15.74 18.15
C TYR A 20 -18.21 -14.37 17.49
N LYS A 21 -17.58 -13.45 18.21
CA LYS A 21 -17.21 -12.12 17.70
C LYS A 21 -15.68 -11.98 17.68
N PRO A 22 -15.09 -11.54 16.56
CA PRO A 22 -15.71 -11.28 15.27
C PRO A 22 -16.21 -12.59 14.62
N SER A 23 -17.22 -12.48 13.76
CA SER A 23 -17.61 -13.63 12.94
C SER A 23 -16.41 -14.07 12.08
N LEU A 24 -16.28 -15.38 11.85
CA LEU A 24 -15.13 -15.98 11.17
C LEU A 24 -15.28 -15.97 9.64
N PHE A 25 -16.53 -15.97 9.16
CA PHE A 25 -16.88 -15.97 7.74
C PHE A 25 -17.77 -14.77 7.41
N GLN A 26 -17.33 -13.96 6.45
CA GLN A 26 -18.19 -12.97 5.82
C GLN A 26 -18.53 -13.46 4.43
N HIS A 27 -19.83 -13.58 4.16
CA HIS A 27 -20.29 -13.83 2.80
C HIS A 27 -20.07 -12.53 1.99
N ILE A 28 -18.92 -12.43 1.31
CA ILE A 28 -18.65 -11.36 0.35
C ILE A 28 -19.36 -11.73 -0.95
N GLY A 29 -20.67 -11.50 -1.01
CA GLY A 29 -21.42 -11.56 -2.25
C GLY A 29 -21.16 -10.30 -3.07
N THR A 30 -20.08 -10.27 -3.87
CA THR A 30 -19.88 -9.19 -4.86
C THR A 30 -20.91 -9.23 -6.00
N TYR A 31 -21.65 -10.34 -6.15
CA TYR A 31 -22.78 -10.46 -7.08
C TYR A 31 -24.04 -10.92 -6.34
N SER A 32 -25.04 -10.03 -6.30
CA SER A 32 -26.42 -10.37 -5.96
C SER A 32 -27.06 -11.11 -7.14
N SER A 33 -27.85 -12.15 -6.88
CA SER A 33 -28.68 -12.83 -7.89
C SER A 33 -29.81 -11.95 -8.45
N LEU A 34 -30.04 -10.77 -7.87
CA LEU A 34 -30.97 -9.75 -8.37
C LEU A 34 -30.20 -8.65 -9.11
N LYS A 35 -30.50 -8.48 -10.41
CA LYS A 35 -29.96 -7.42 -11.28
C LYS A 35 -30.01 -6.05 -10.57
N GLY A 36 -28.85 -5.41 -10.42
CA GLY A 36 -28.74 -4.00 -10.01
C GLY A 36 -28.65 -3.72 -8.50
N LYS A 37 -28.66 -4.73 -7.62
CA LYS A 37 -28.57 -4.50 -6.18
C LYS A 37 -27.18 -4.80 -5.63
N VAL A 38 -26.38 -3.75 -5.41
CA VAL A 38 -25.09 -3.82 -4.72
C VAL A 38 -25.33 -3.81 -3.21
N GLN A 39 -25.08 -4.93 -2.54
CA GLN A 39 -25.35 -5.10 -1.10
C GLN A 39 -24.15 -4.62 -0.26
N LYS A 40 -24.17 -3.36 0.20
CA LYS A 40 -23.09 -2.75 1.02
C LYS A 40 -23.22 -3.02 2.53
N LEU A 41 -23.83 -4.13 2.95
CA LEU A 41 -23.99 -4.43 4.37
C LEU A 41 -22.77 -5.19 4.89
N LYS A 42 -21.95 -4.50 5.70
CA LYS A 42 -20.89 -5.11 6.50
C LYS A 42 -21.29 -5.07 7.98
N ASP A 43 -21.00 -6.14 8.71
CA ASP A 43 -21.08 -6.14 10.17
C ASP A 43 -20.00 -5.18 10.72
N LYS A 44 -20.39 -4.24 11.59
CA LYS A 44 -19.51 -3.23 12.19
C LYS A 44 -18.37 -3.83 13.02
N GLN A 45 -18.50 -5.09 13.46
CA GLN A 45 -17.54 -5.77 14.32
C GLN A 45 -16.76 -6.87 13.60
N PHE A 46 -16.95 -7.07 12.30
CA PHE A 46 -16.15 -8.03 11.54
C PHE A 46 -14.71 -7.51 11.44
N GLY A 47 -13.74 -8.37 11.75
CA GLY A 47 -12.35 -8.04 12.09
C GLY A 47 -11.79 -6.84 11.32
N LYS A 48 -11.25 -5.85 12.05
CA LYS A 48 -10.55 -4.69 11.49
C LYS A 48 -9.58 -5.19 10.43
N VAL A 49 -9.94 -5.03 9.16
CA VAL A 49 -9.06 -5.44 8.07
C VAL A 49 -7.90 -4.46 8.06
N ASN A 50 -6.68 -4.95 8.21
CA ASN A 50 -5.50 -4.10 8.16
C ASN A 50 -5.48 -3.39 6.80
N LEU A 51 -5.53 -2.06 6.83
CA LEU A 51 -5.54 -1.23 5.63
C LEU A 51 -4.12 -0.96 5.09
N PHE A 52 -3.11 -1.31 5.87
CA PHE A 52 -1.70 -1.15 5.56
C PHE A 52 -0.85 -2.19 6.32
N THR A 53 0.38 -2.41 5.86
CA THR A 53 1.36 -3.28 6.51
C THR A 53 2.39 -2.43 7.24
N PRO A 54 2.47 -2.48 8.59
CA PRO A 54 3.53 -1.81 9.35
C PRO A 54 4.91 -2.36 9.00
N HIS A 55 5.92 -1.50 9.03
CA HIS A 55 7.28 -1.84 8.64
C HIS A 55 8.28 -0.86 9.27
N SER A 56 9.56 -1.13 9.10
CA SER A 56 10.64 -0.22 9.48
C SER A 56 11.57 -0.08 8.28
N ASN A 57 11.63 1.13 7.72
CA ASN A 57 12.46 1.44 6.57
C ASN A 57 13.74 2.18 6.98
N PRO A 58 14.78 2.17 6.13
CA PRO A 58 15.95 3.04 6.29
C PRO A 58 15.57 4.51 6.41
N ASP A 59 16.38 5.31 7.10
CA ASP A 59 16.09 6.74 7.25
C ASP A 59 16.18 7.47 5.88
N ALA A 60 15.13 8.20 5.53
CA ALA A 60 15.00 8.88 4.25
C ALA A 60 14.17 10.15 4.38
N GLU A 61 14.49 11.15 3.57
CA GLU A 61 13.61 12.27 3.27
C GLU A 61 12.63 11.84 2.18
N VAL A 62 11.34 12.00 2.45
CA VAL A 62 10.29 11.51 1.55
C VAL A 62 9.34 12.63 1.16
N SER A 63 9.02 12.69 -0.12
CA SER A 63 8.14 13.73 -0.68
C SER A 63 7.29 13.16 -1.82
N SER A 64 6.14 13.77 -2.07
CA SER A 64 5.18 13.33 -3.08
C SER A 64 4.67 14.54 -3.83
N GLN A 65 4.63 14.45 -5.16
CA GLN A 65 3.94 15.44 -6.00
C GLN A 65 2.42 15.22 -5.98
N ILE A 66 1.99 13.98 -5.71
CA ILE A 66 0.58 13.67 -5.48
C ILE A 66 0.15 14.22 -4.12
N LYS A 67 -0.89 15.06 -4.11
CA LYS A 67 -1.42 15.67 -2.88
C LYS A 67 -2.06 14.62 -1.98
N ALA A 68 -1.65 14.56 -0.71
CA ALA A 68 -2.21 13.63 0.27
C ALA A 68 -3.64 14.03 0.69
N TYR A 69 -4.48 13.04 0.90
CA TYR A 69 -5.80 13.18 1.52
C TYR A 69 -5.68 13.19 3.03
N LYS A 70 -6.02 14.31 3.66
CA LYS A 70 -6.00 14.48 5.13
C LYS A 70 -4.64 14.08 5.73
N GLN A 71 -4.64 13.19 6.73
CA GLN A 71 -3.44 12.73 7.43
C GLN A 71 -2.67 11.59 6.73
N TYR A 72 -3.17 11.05 5.61
CA TYR A 72 -2.58 9.89 4.93
C TYR A 72 -1.42 10.28 4.01
N THR A 73 -0.39 10.88 4.59
CA THR A 73 0.78 11.41 3.87
C THR A 73 1.80 10.32 3.55
N LEU A 74 2.62 10.55 2.52
CA LEU A 74 3.66 9.60 2.12
C LEU A 74 4.67 9.37 3.26
N LYS A 75 4.98 10.42 4.02
CA LYS A 75 5.89 10.35 5.18
C LYS A 75 5.42 9.33 6.21
N ARG A 76 4.17 9.44 6.64
CA ARG A 76 3.60 8.53 7.63
C ARG A 76 3.44 7.10 7.09
N ALA A 77 3.20 6.97 5.79
CA ALA A 77 3.18 5.69 5.13
C ALA A 77 4.56 5.01 5.13
N TYR A 78 5.61 5.78 4.87
CA TYR A 78 7.01 5.30 4.87
C TYR A 78 7.54 4.96 6.26
N GLU A 79 7.06 5.67 7.29
CA GLU A 79 7.34 5.40 8.70
C GLU A 79 6.54 4.21 9.25
N GLY A 80 5.68 3.58 8.44
CA GLY A 80 4.85 2.44 8.86
C GLY A 80 3.76 2.81 9.86
N GLU A 81 3.37 4.08 9.95
CA GLU A 81 2.30 4.54 10.85
C GLU A 81 0.90 4.38 10.25
N THR A 82 0.80 4.47 8.92
CA THR A 82 -0.45 4.44 8.16
C THR A 82 -0.20 4.07 6.69
N PHE A 83 -1.17 4.30 5.80
CA PHE A 83 -1.00 4.22 4.35
C PHE A 83 -0.95 5.62 3.73
N PHE A 84 -0.39 5.72 2.52
CA PHE A 84 -0.51 6.93 1.71
C PHE A 84 -1.85 6.91 0.98
N TRP A 85 -2.56 8.04 0.93
CA TRP A 85 -3.74 8.19 0.09
C TRP A 85 -3.63 9.50 -0.70
N GLY A 86 -3.27 9.38 -1.96
CA GLY A 86 -3.03 10.49 -2.87
C GLY A 86 -4.22 10.80 -3.78
N LEU A 87 -4.49 12.08 -3.98
CA LEU A 87 -5.56 12.59 -4.83
C LEU A 87 -5.12 12.63 -6.30
N LEU A 88 -5.89 11.97 -7.17
CA LEU A 88 -5.82 12.07 -8.64
C LEU A 88 -4.38 12.08 -9.21
N PRO A 89 -3.64 10.96 -9.14
CA PRO A 89 -2.30 10.85 -9.72
C PRO A 89 -2.27 11.27 -11.19
N GLN A 90 -1.26 12.06 -11.56
CA GLN A 90 -1.05 12.52 -12.93
C GLN A 90 0.20 11.91 -13.55
N PRO A 91 0.28 11.75 -14.87
CA PRO A 91 1.51 11.39 -15.56
C PRO A 91 2.65 12.34 -15.19
N GLY A 92 3.79 11.78 -14.81
CA GLY A 92 4.96 12.54 -14.36
C GLY A 92 4.98 12.87 -12.86
N ASP A 93 3.94 12.54 -12.09
CA ASP A 93 4.01 12.63 -10.64
C ASP A 93 5.00 11.61 -10.07
N HIS A 94 5.84 12.10 -9.14
CA HIS A 94 6.80 11.30 -8.42
C HIS A 94 6.49 11.20 -6.93
N LEU A 95 6.71 9.99 -6.39
CA LEU A 95 6.88 9.75 -4.96
C LEU A 95 8.37 9.46 -4.73
N LEU A 96 9.06 10.34 -4.00
CA LEU A 96 10.50 10.34 -3.84
C LEU A 96 10.90 9.84 -2.44
N PHE A 97 11.96 9.04 -2.40
CA PHE A 97 12.60 8.53 -1.19
C PHE A 97 14.11 8.78 -1.29
N ILE A 98 14.60 9.80 -0.60
CA ILE A 98 16.00 10.22 -0.62
C ILE A 98 16.65 9.70 0.66
N PHE A 99 17.50 8.67 0.56
CA PHE A 99 18.12 8.07 1.74
C PHE A 99 19.14 9.02 2.34
N LYS A 100 19.05 9.25 3.66
CA LYS A 100 20.03 10.11 4.35
C LYS A 100 21.43 9.52 4.32
N THR A 101 21.51 8.18 4.35
CA THR A 101 22.75 7.43 4.13
C THR A 101 22.51 6.50 2.94
N PRO A 102 23.18 6.70 1.79
CA PRO A 102 23.08 5.78 0.66
C PRO A 102 23.43 4.36 1.07
N LEU A 103 22.68 3.38 0.57
CA LEU A 103 22.76 1.99 1.02
C LEU A 103 22.58 0.99 -0.11
N PHE A 104 23.07 -0.24 0.09
CA PHE A 104 22.65 -1.36 -0.75
C PHE A 104 21.23 -1.77 -0.38
N ILE A 105 20.39 -1.98 -1.39
CA ILE A 105 19.01 -2.43 -1.22
C ILE A 105 18.94 -3.88 -1.66
N LYS A 106 18.49 -4.77 -0.77
CA LYS A 106 18.33 -6.18 -1.08
C LYS A 106 17.06 -6.43 -1.89
N LYS A 107 15.95 -5.85 -1.42
CA LYS A 107 14.62 -6.01 -2.00
C LYS A 107 13.76 -4.79 -1.68
N TYR A 108 12.88 -4.42 -2.59
CA TYR A 108 11.77 -3.51 -2.30
C TYR A 108 10.43 -4.24 -2.45
N THR A 109 9.43 -3.74 -1.74
CA THR A 109 8.02 -4.11 -1.88
C THR A 109 7.17 -2.86 -1.75
N PHE A 110 6.37 -2.56 -2.77
CA PHE A 110 5.34 -1.53 -2.75
C PHE A 110 3.99 -2.18 -3.07
N ARG A 111 3.00 -1.94 -2.23
CA ARG A 111 1.62 -2.38 -2.46
C ARG A 111 0.68 -1.21 -2.56
N SER A 112 -0.18 -1.25 -3.56
CA SER A 112 -1.14 -0.22 -3.84
C SER A 112 -2.58 -0.73 -3.71
N GLY A 113 -3.47 0.13 -3.19
CA GLY A 113 -4.84 -0.23 -2.81
C GLY A 113 -4.93 -0.88 -1.43
N ASN A 114 -6.16 -1.01 -0.93
CA ASN A 114 -6.46 -1.75 0.30
C ASN A 114 -7.85 -2.42 0.23
N ALA A 115 -8.25 -3.11 1.30
CA ALA A 115 -9.51 -3.87 1.34
C ALA A 115 -10.79 -3.01 1.34
N GLU A 116 -10.68 -1.73 1.73
CA GLU A 116 -11.81 -0.80 1.73
C GLU A 116 -11.96 -0.07 0.40
N HIS A 117 -10.83 0.24 -0.23
CA HIS A 117 -10.71 0.99 -1.48
C HIS A 117 -9.87 0.19 -2.48
N PRO A 118 -10.40 -0.90 -3.05
CA PRO A 118 -9.65 -1.76 -3.95
C PRO A 118 -9.36 -1.11 -5.29
N SER A 119 -10.13 -0.10 -5.72
CA SER A 119 -9.91 0.59 -6.99
C SER A 119 -8.86 1.70 -6.90
N ASP A 120 -8.59 2.20 -5.69
CA ASP A 120 -7.67 3.31 -5.44
C ASP A 120 -6.22 2.80 -5.50
N ARG A 121 -5.70 2.62 -6.72
CA ARG A 121 -4.38 2.05 -6.97
C ARG A 121 -3.55 2.92 -7.90
N LEU A 122 -2.23 2.77 -7.79
CA LEU A 122 -1.27 3.21 -8.79
C LEU A 122 -1.34 2.27 -9.98
N TYR A 123 -1.73 2.82 -11.12
CA TYR A 123 -1.70 2.13 -12.41
C TYR A 123 -0.52 2.64 -13.23
N ASN A 124 0.04 1.77 -14.09
CA ASN A 124 1.16 2.07 -14.98
C ASN A 124 2.24 2.93 -14.29
N THR A 125 2.74 2.45 -13.16
CA THR A 125 3.73 3.16 -12.33
C THR A 125 5.00 2.32 -12.26
N THR A 126 6.16 2.95 -12.43
CA THR A 126 7.48 2.30 -12.34
C THR A 126 8.11 2.50 -10.97
N VAL A 127 9.00 1.58 -10.61
CA VAL A 127 9.92 1.71 -9.48
C VAL A 127 11.29 1.99 -10.06
N GLU A 128 11.90 3.08 -9.60
CA GLU A 128 13.13 3.62 -10.16
C GLU A 128 14.15 3.90 -9.06
N VAL A 129 15.43 3.71 -9.34
CA VAL A 129 16.52 3.94 -8.40
C VAL A 129 17.59 4.84 -9.00
N LEU A 130 18.19 5.66 -8.16
CA LEU A 130 19.36 6.47 -8.51
C LEU A 130 20.55 6.01 -7.68
N PRO A 131 21.54 5.36 -8.30
CA PRO A 131 22.83 5.05 -7.68
C PRO A 131 23.57 6.31 -7.21
N GLN A 132 24.38 6.19 -6.16
CA GLN A 132 25.29 7.27 -5.74
C GLN A 132 26.34 7.58 -6.81
N GLN A 133 26.77 6.56 -7.54
CA GLN A 133 27.69 6.64 -8.67
C GLN A 133 27.10 5.82 -9.81
N LEU A 134 27.11 6.36 -11.02
CA LEU A 134 26.59 5.66 -12.19
C LEU A 134 27.42 4.37 -12.43
N PRO A 135 26.79 3.19 -12.50
CA PRO A 135 27.50 1.95 -12.72
C PRO A 135 28.11 1.91 -14.12
N ILE A 136 29.21 1.18 -14.30
CA ILE A 136 29.86 0.99 -15.61
C ILE A 136 28.89 0.35 -16.62
N THR A 137 27.95 -0.45 -16.14
CA THR A 137 26.92 -1.14 -16.94
C THR A 137 25.67 -0.29 -17.17
N TYR A 138 25.72 1.03 -16.97
CA TYR A 138 24.58 1.93 -17.11
C TYR A 138 23.82 1.77 -18.43
N ASP A 139 24.54 1.62 -19.55
CA ASP A 139 23.98 1.47 -20.90
C ASP A 139 23.16 0.19 -21.10
N THR A 140 23.28 -0.79 -20.20
CA THR A 140 22.52 -2.05 -20.26
C THR A 140 21.16 -1.97 -19.58
N TYR A 141 20.93 -0.92 -18.78
CA TYR A 141 19.69 -0.74 -18.03
C TYR A 141 18.75 0.23 -18.73
N ASN A 142 17.44 0.04 -18.51
CA ASN A 142 16.45 1.01 -18.96
C ASN A 142 16.51 2.25 -18.06
N THR A 143 17.06 3.33 -18.61
CA THR A 143 17.43 4.53 -17.89
C THR A 143 16.56 5.72 -18.32
N THR A 144 16.25 6.57 -17.36
CA THR A 144 15.54 7.83 -17.60
C THR A 144 16.54 8.94 -17.94
N ALA A 145 16.04 10.00 -18.57
CA ALA A 145 16.87 11.15 -18.98
C ALA A 145 17.58 11.85 -17.80
N ASP A 146 17.03 11.73 -16.60
CA ASP A 146 17.54 12.34 -15.37
C ASP A 146 18.39 11.37 -14.50
N GLY A 147 18.79 10.23 -15.05
CA GLY A 147 19.79 9.35 -14.44
C GLY A 147 19.24 8.17 -13.63
N PHE A 148 17.91 8.05 -13.50
CA PHE A 148 17.31 6.94 -12.77
C PHE A 148 17.28 5.67 -13.62
N ILE A 149 17.32 4.53 -12.94
CA ILE A 149 17.25 3.19 -13.53
C ILE A 149 15.93 2.56 -13.13
N ILE A 150 15.15 2.10 -14.10
CA ILE A 150 13.88 1.39 -13.85
C ILE A 150 14.21 -0.04 -13.38
N VAL A 151 13.85 -0.35 -12.14
CA VAL A 151 14.07 -1.68 -11.53
C VAL A 151 12.80 -2.53 -11.46
N GLY A 152 11.63 -1.93 -11.69
CA GLY A 152 10.39 -2.67 -11.81
C GLY A 152 9.19 -1.78 -12.08
N LYS A 153 8.00 -2.38 -11.98
CA LYS A 153 6.71 -1.73 -12.21
C LYS A 153 5.60 -2.39 -11.40
N PHE A 154 4.52 -1.66 -11.16
CA PHE A 154 3.32 -2.21 -10.56
C PHE A 154 2.62 -3.17 -11.53
N ASP A 155 2.19 -4.33 -11.02
CA ASP A 155 1.35 -5.27 -11.73
C ASP A 155 -0.13 -4.89 -11.67
N SER A 156 -1.00 -5.68 -12.30
CA SER A 156 -2.46 -5.47 -12.29
C SER A 156 -3.10 -5.59 -10.91
N LEU A 157 -2.42 -6.20 -9.95
CA LEU A 157 -2.87 -6.34 -8.56
C LEU A 157 -2.40 -5.17 -7.68
N GLY A 158 -1.61 -4.24 -8.23
CA GLY A 158 -1.04 -3.12 -7.48
C GLY A 158 0.18 -3.53 -6.65
N LEU A 159 0.88 -4.60 -7.01
CA LEU A 159 2.13 -5.01 -6.36
C LEU A 159 3.32 -4.67 -7.25
N ALA A 160 4.33 -4.02 -6.67
CA ALA A 160 5.66 -3.90 -7.24
C ALA A 160 6.68 -4.41 -6.23
N GLU A 161 7.29 -5.56 -6.48
CA GLU A 161 8.36 -6.09 -5.65
C GLU A 161 9.49 -6.66 -6.48
N GLY A 162 10.70 -6.62 -5.94
CA GLY A 162 11.86 -7.14 -6.65
C GLY A 162 13.17 -6.88 -5.94
N PRO A 163 14.24 -7.63 -6.29
CA PRO A 163 15.58 -7.31 -5.84
C PRO A 163 16.10 -6.05 -6.55
N VAL A 164 16.98 -5.30 -5.88
CA VAL A 164 17.78 -4.26 -6.56
C VAL A 164 19.14 -4.88 -6.91
N PRO A 165 19.54 -4.93 -8.20
CA PRO A 165 20.80 -5.58 -8.58
C PRO A 165 22.00 -4.93 -7.88
N ARG A 166 22.82 -5.74 -7.18
CA ARG A 166 24.02 -5.24 -6.48
C ARG A 166 25.02 -4.53 -7.40
N ALA A 167 25.02 -4.85 -8.71
CA ALA A 167 25.84 -4.18 -9.71
C ALA A 167 25.53 -2.68 -9.86
N LEU A 168 24.36 -2.22 -9.40
CA LEU A 168 24.00 -0.80 -9.36
C LEU A 168 24.70 -0.04 -8.21
N GLY A 169 25.38 -0.74 -7.31
CA GLY A 169 26.08 -0.13 -6.17
C GLY A 169 25.12 0.34 -5.06
N ILE A 170 25.60 1.30 -4.26
CA ILE A 170 24.81 1.95 -3.21
C ILE A 170 23.80 2.91 -3.85
N ILE A 171 22.56 2.85 -3.38
CA ILE A 171 21.44 3.64 -3.89
C ILE A 171 21.29 4.89 -3.04
N ARG A 172 21.24 6.06 -3.70
CA ARG A 172 21.03 7.37 -3.08
C ARG A 172 19.55 7.71 -2.98
N GLN A 173 18.78 7.39 -4.02
CA GLN A 173 17.35 7.71 -4.08
C GLN A 173 16.56 6.55 -4.70
N MET A 174 15.32 6.40 -4.27
CA MET A 174 14.29 5.66 -4.99
C MET A 174 13.14 6.59 -5.35
N ARG A 175 12.42 6.28 -6.41
CA ARG A 175 11.14 6.92 -6.71
C ARG A 175 10.14 5.99 -7.34
N LEU A 176 8.86 6.34 -7.17
CA LEU A 176 7.79 5.83 -8.02
C LEU A 176 7.43 6.90 -9.05
N THR A 177 7.27 6.51 -10.30
CA THR A 177 6.88 7.43 -11.39
C THR A 177 5.58 6.97 -12.01
N VAL A 178 4.56 7.84 -11.99
CA VAL A 178 3.25 7.57 -12.60
C VAL A 178 3.31 7.89 -14.09
N HIS A 179 2.89 6.96 -14.95
CA HIS A 179 2.91 7.15 -16.41
C HIS A 179 1.53 7.30 -17.05
N SER A 180 0.46 7.02 -16.30
CA SER A 180 -0.92 7.10 -16.80
C SER A 180 -1.79 7.99 -15.93
N GLU A 181 -2.66 8.75 -16.57
CA GLU A 181 -3.74 9.48 -15.90
C GLU A 181 -4.82 8.51 -15.43
N THR A 182 -5.38 8.76 -14.25
CA THR A 182 -6.47 7.95 -13.69
C THR A 182 -7.46 8.83 -12.93
N ASP A 183 -8.76 8.56 -13.10
CA ASP A 183 -9.82 9.21 -12.29
C ASP A 183 -9.87 8.72 -10.84
N ASN A 184 -9.16 7.62 -10.55
CA ASN A 184 -9.09 7.06 -9.20
C ASN A 184 -8.02 7.78 -8.38
N TRP A 185 -8.21 7.78 -7.06
CA TRP A 185 -7.16 8.14 -6.13
C TRP A 185 -6.16 6.98 -6.03
N ALA A 186 -5.00 7.20 -5.41
CA ALA A 186 -4.01 6.15 -5.22
C ALA A 186 -3.74 5.90 -3.74
N ILE A 187 -3.80 4.63 -3.34
CA ILE A 187 -3.35 4.20 -2.02
C ILE A 187 -2.01 3.50 -2.15
N LEU A 188 -1.08 3.75 -1.23
CA LEU A 188 0.11 2.94 -1.02
C LEU A 188 0.02 2.34 0.39
N SER A 189 -0.34 1.06 0.47
CA SER A 189 -0.62 0.33 1.72
C SER A 189 0.59 -0.39 2.31
N GLU A 190 1.65 -0.57 1.52
CA GLU A 190 2.90 -1.16 1.99
C GLU A 190 4.07 -0.46 1.28
N ILE A 191 5.06 -0.06 2.07
CA ILE A 191 6.34 0.47 1.59
C ILE A 191 7.42 -0.25 2.37
N SER A 192 8.06 -1.26 1.80
CA SER A 192 9.14 -1.99 2.48
C SER A 192 10.39 -1.94 1.64
N ILE A 193 11.44 -1.33 2.19
CA ILE A 193 12.75 -1.25 1.58
C ILE A 193 13.71 -2.00 2.51
N LEU A 194 14.13 -3.19 2.09
CA LEU A 194 15.00 -4.03 2.87
C LEU A 194 16.48 -3.70 2.56
N PRO A 195 17.24 -3.11 3.49
CA PRO A 195 18.67 -2.89 3.31
C PRO A 195 19.41 -4.22 3.20
N ASP A 196 20.46 -4.24 2.37
CA ASP A 196 21.41 -5.34 2.32
C ASP A 196 22.54 -5.07 3.32
N LEU A 197 22.50 -5.76 4.47
CA LEU A 197 23.44 -5.56 5.56
C LEU A 197 24.78 -6.30 5.36
N GLY A 198 25.02 -6.93 4.20
CA GLY A 198 26.29 -7.58 3.90
C GLY A 198 26.60 -8.74 4.85
N ARG A 199 25.96 -9.89 4.61
CA ARG A 199 26.48 -11.19 5.07
C ARG A 199 26.98 -11.98 3.87
#